data_AF-A0A920WKG5-F1
#
_entry.id   AF-A0A920WKG5-F1
#
_cell.length_a   1.000
_cell.length_b   1.000
_cell.length_c   1.000
_cell.angle_alpha   90.00
_cell.angle_beta   90.00
_cell.angle_gamma   90.00
#
_symmetry.space_group_name_H-M   'P 1'
#
loop_
_entity.id
_entity.type
_entity.pdbx_description
1 polymer ?
#
loop_
_entity_poly.entity_id
_entity_poly.type
_entity_poly.pdbx_seq_one_letter_code
_entity_poly.pdbx_strand_id
1 'polypeptide(L)'
;MEEPSEDWGHALVRHWLYDAAEELRWDLVSESTLAPLAEAAVRAASEEWFHRRHADGLLDVLLVGSDSRERLLAALDDLLPVAISLFDPVPGEGEAVAAGVAAAPFDTCLPTWTGRVRDRFGVDPSCTAPSPPNGRQDRSPAFAPLLERMREVFALDPTATW
;
A
#
# COMPACT_ATOMS: atom_id res chain seq x y z
N MET A 1 0.09 0.24 -7.21
CA MET A 1 -0.34 -1.19 -7.21
C MET A 1 -0.48 -1.77 -8.61
N GLU A 2 -1.03 -1.01 -9.56
CA GLU A 2 -1.28 -1.52 -10.92
C GLU A 2 -0.05 -1.65 -11.81
N GLU A 3 1.07 -1.01 -11.45
CA GLU A 3 2.32 -1.17 -12.19
C GLU A 3 2.86 -2.60 -12.05
N PRO A 4 3.28 -3.24 -13.17
CA PRO A 4 3.92 -4.54 -13.13
C PRO A 4 5.15 -4.53 -12.21
N SER A 5 5.38 -5.66 -11.53
CA SER A 5 6.67 -5.89 -10.88
C SER A 5 7.61 -6.51 -11.91
N GLU A 6 8.60 -5.76 -12.37
CA GLU A 6 9.57 -6.29 -13.33
C GLU A 6 10.51 -7.31 -12.69
N ASP A 7 10.79 -7.16 -11.39
CA ASP A 7 11.55 -8.13 -10.63
C ASP A 7 10.99 -8.37 -9.22
N TRP A 8 11.57 -9.39 -8.57
CA TRP A 8 11.18 -9.83 -7.24
C TRP A 8 11.50 -8.80 -6.14
N GLY A 9 12.55 -7.99 -6.30
CA GLY A 9 12.90 -6.95 -5.34
C GLY A 9 11.85 -5.84 -5.32
N HIS A 10 11.39 -5.41 -6.49
CA HIS A 10 10.27 -4.49 -6.63
C HIS A 10 8.98 -5.05 -6.05
N ALA A 11 8.69 -6.34 -6.28
CA ALA A 11 7.54 -6.98 -5.67
C ALA A 11 7.59 -6.93 -4.14
N LEU A 12 8.74 -7.30 -3.53
CA LEU A 12 8.92 -7.30 -2.08
C LEU A 12 8.88 -5.88 -1.48
N VAL A 13 9.57 -4.91 -2.08
CA VAL A 13 9.60 -3.53 -1.56
C VAL A 13 8.23 -2.89 -1.69
N ARG A 14 7.53 -3.10 -2.82
CA ARG A 14 6.15 -2.63 -3.00
C ARG A 14 5.25 -3.26 -1.95
N HIS A 15 5.24 -4.57 -1.83
CA HIS A 15 4.50 -5.28 -0.78
C HIS A 15 4.72 -4.62 0.59
N TRP A 16 5.98 -4.47 1.01
CA TRP A 16 6.30 -3.94 2.34
C TRP A 16 5.83 -2.49 2.54
N LEU A 17 6.04 -1.60 1.56
CA LEU A 17 5.62 -0.20 1.64
C LEU A 17 4.11 -0.07 1.80
N TYR A 18 3.36 -0.92 1.11
CA TYR A 18 1.90 -0.94 1.15
C TYR A 18 1.37 -1.51 2.46
N ASP A 19 1.81 -2.68 2.90
CA ASP A 19 1.38 -3.27 4.18
C ASP A 19 1.69 -2.35 5.38
N ALA A 20 2.85 -1.68 5.33
CA ALA A 20 3.23 -0.71 6.36
C ALA A 20 2.25 0.48 6.44
N ALA A 21 1.61 0.84 5.32
CA ALA A 21 0.57 1.87 5.26
C ALA A 21 -0.83 1.29 5.55
N GLU A 22 -1.11 0.06 5.13
CA GLU A 22 -2.39 -0.62 5.33
C GLU A 22 -2.71 -0.84 6.81
N GLU A 23 -1.74 -1.25 7.62
CA GLU A 23 -1.95 -1.37 9.07
C GLU A 23 -2.46 -0.04 9.65
N LEU A 24 -1.81 1.08 9.31
CA LEU A 24 -2.22 2.40 9.79
C LEU A 24 -3.64 2.77 9.31
N ARG A 25 -4.00 2.35 8.10
CA ARG A 25 -5.35 2.56 7.54
C ARG A 25 -6.40 1.74 8.29
N TRP A 26 -6.10 0.48 8.59
CA TRP A 26 -7.02 -0.39 9.34
C TRP A 26 -7.22 0.10 10.77
N ASP A 27 -6.16 0.61 11.41
CA ASP A 27 -6.25 1.23 12.74
C ASP A 27 -7.25 2.40 12.75
N LEU A 28 -7.20 3.28 11.73
CA LEU A 28 -8.11 4.43 11.62
C LEU A 28 -9.59 4.05 11.50
N VAL A 29 -9.92 2.84 11.06
CA VAL A 29 -11.32 2.40 10.86
C VAL A 29 -11.72 1.25 11.77
N SER A 30 -10.84 0.83 12.69
CA SER A 30 -11.07 -0.30 13.61
C SER A 30 -12.24 -0.08 14.57
N GLU A 31 -12.51 1.19 14.93
CA GLU A 31 -13.64 1.61 15.77
C GLU A 31 -14.72 2.36 14.97
N SER A 32 -14.82 2.10 13.66
CA SER A 32 -15.76 2.79 12.78
C SER A 32 -17.22 2.69 13.25
N THR A 33 -17.97 3.79 13.07
CA THR A 33 -19.44 3.77 13.22
C THR A 33 -20.15 2.87 12.20
N LEU A 34 -19.47 2.51 11.11
CA LEU A 34 -19.94 1.48 10.17
C LEU A 34 -19.46 0.10 10.62
N ALA A 35 -20.33 -0.62 11.34
CA ALA A 35 -20.01 -1.93 11.91
C ALA A 35 -19.37 -2.92 10.89
N PRO A 36 -19.84 -3.07 9.63
CA PRO A 36 -19.20 -3.96 8.67
C PRO A 36 -17.76 -3.58 8.34
N LEU A 37 -17.41 -2.29 8.39
CA LEU A 37 -16.05 -1.79 8.15
C LEU A 37 -15.15 -2.09 9.35
N ALA A 38 -15.61 -1.83 10.57
CA ALA A 38 -14.88 -2.18 11.78
C ALA A 38 -14.60 -3.70 11.85
N GLU A 39 -15.59 -4.54 11.54
CA GLU A 39 -15.43 -5.99 11.46
C GLU A 39 -14.46 -6.44 10.35
N ALA A 40 -14.48 -5.77 9.20
CA ALA A 40 -13.52 -6.01 8.13
C ALA A 40 -12.10 -5.64 8.56
N ALA A 41 -11.92 -4.50 9.26
CA ALA A 41 -10.63 -4.04 9.75
C ALA A 41 -9.98 -5.02 10.73
N VAL A 42 -10.76 -5.59 11.66
CA VAL A 42 -10.25 -6.62 12.60
C VAL A 42 -9.75 -7.86 11.85
N ARG A 43 -10.49 -8.31 10.82
CA ARG A 43 -10.08 -9.47 10.01
C ARG A 43 -8.84 -9.15 9.19
N ALA A 44 -8.84 -8.03 8.47
CA ALA A 44 -7.72 -7.60 7.65
C ALA A 44 -6.45 -7.43 8.49
N ALA A 45 -6.53 -6.82 9.67
CA ALA A 45 -5.39 -6.67 10.58
C ALA A 45 -4.72 -8.00 10.97
N SER A 46 -5.51 -9.08 11.09
CA SER A 46 -4.98 -10.41 11.39
C SER A 46 -4.18 -11.02 10.22
N GLU A 47 -4.60 -10.77 8.98
CA GLU A 47 -3.93 -11.22 7.76
C GLU A 47 -2.67 -10.37 7.50
N GLU A 48 -2.80 -9.04 7.63
CA GLU A 48 -1.72 -8.07 7.48
C GLU A 48 -0.57 -8.27 8.47
N TRP A 49 -0.85 -8.79 9.66
CA TRP A 49 0.22 -9.18 10.60
C TRP A 49 1.15 -10.24 9.99
N PHE A 50 0.59 -11.24 9.31
CA PHE A 50 1.38 -12.29 8.68
C PHE A 50 2.15 -11.76 7.48
N HIS A 51 1.52 -10.93 6.63
CA HIS A 51 2.17 -10.33 5.46
C HIS A 51 3.41 -9.50 5.86
N ARG A 52 3.27 -8.65 6.87
CA ARG A 52 4.39 -7.84 7.38
C ARG A 52 5.48 -8.69 7.99
N ARG A 53 5.12 -9.67 8.83
CA ARG A 53 6.11 -10.60 9.41
C ARG A 53 6.88 -11.34 8.32
N HIS A 54 6.20 -11.76 7.25
CA HIS A 54 6.83 -12.44 6.13
C HIS A 54 7.80 -11.53 5.36
N ALA A 55 7.33 -10.35 4.96
CA ALA A 55 8.17 -9.36 4.30
C ALA A 55 9.36 -8.96 5.16
N ASP A 56 9.14 -8.83 6.47
CA ASP A 56 10.18 -8.45 7.40
C ASP A 56 11.29 -9.49 7.50
N GLY A 57 10.93 -10.77 7.63
CA GLY A 57 11.91 -11.85 7.68
C GLY A 57 12.77 -11.95 6.41
N LEU A 58 12.21 -11.61 5.25
CA LEU A 58 12.96 -11.55 3.99
C LEU A 58 13.93 -10.37 3.97
N LEU A 59 13.46 -9.18 4.34
CA LEU A 59 14.28 -7.97 4.36
C LEU A 59 15.42 -8.05 5.38
N ASP A 60 15.20 -8.71 6.53
CA ASP A 60 16.24 -8.93 7.55
C ASP A 60 17.47 -9.68 7.01
N VAL A 61 17.25 -10.61 6.07
CA VAL A 61 18.33 -11.36 5.42
C VAL A 61 18.91 -10.58 4.26
N LEU A 62 18.06 -9.97 3.44
CA LEU A 62 18.48 -9.39 2.15
C LEU A 62 19.12 -8.02 2.25
N LEU A 63 18.84 -7.25 3.31
CA LEU A 63 19.47 -5.97 3.54
C LEU A 63 20.89 -6.11 4.14
N VAL A 64 21.31 -7.31 4.54
CA VAL A 64 22.67 -7.58 5.06
C VAL A 64 23.68 -7.77 3.93
N GLY A 65 23.30 -8.39 2.82
CA GLY A 65 24.18 -8.62 1.65
C GLY A 65 24.35 -7.36 0.78
N SER A 66 25.52 -7.16 0.17
CA SER A 66 25.80 -5.97 -0.66
C SER A 66 24.88 -5.87 -1.87
N ASP A 67 24.86 -6.91 -2.70
CA ASP A 67 24.19 -6.88 -4.00
C ASP A 67 22.67 -6.91 -3.85
N SER A 68 22.17 -7.70 -2.90
CA SER A 68 20.74 -7.76 -2.59
C SER A 68 20.24 -6.44 -1.99
N ARG A 69 21.03 -5.82 -1.11
CA ARG A 69 20.70 -4.51 -0.55
C ARG A 69 20.66 -3.44 -1.62
N GLU A 70 21.65 -3.38 -2.50
CA GLU A 70 21.69 -2.39 -3.60
C GLU A 70 20.44 -2.49 -4.47
N ARG A 71 20.03 -3.71 -4.84
CA ARG A 71 18.82 -3.95 -5.64
C ARG A 71 17.53 -3.55 -4.91
N LEU A 72 17.43 -3.84 -3.61
CA LEU A 72 16.27 -3.44 -2.81
C LEU A 72 16.18 -1.92 -2.62
N LEU A 73 17.33 -1.24 -2.46
CA LEU A 73 17.36 0.21 -2.35
C LEU A 73 17.06 0.91 -3.67
N ALA A 74 17.48 0.34 -4.81
CA ALA A 74 17.08 0.83 -6.12
C ALA A 74 15.55 0.71 -6.31
N ALA A 75 14.97 -0.46 -6.00
CA ALA A 75 13.52 -0.65 -6.02
C ALA A 75 12.78 0.31 -5.07
N LEU A 76 13.36 0.62 -3.92
CA LEU A 76 12.81 1.61 -2.98
C LEU A 76 12.80 3.01 -3.58
N ASP A 77 13.88 3.44 -4.24
CA ASP A 77 13.96 4.75 -4.88
C ASP A 77 12.87 4.91 -5.96
N ASP A 78 12.68 3.88 -6.78
CA ASP A 78 11.66 3.86 -7.83
C ASP A 78 10.22 3.89 -7.26
N LEU A 79 9.97 3.20 -6.14
CA LEU A 79 8.64 3.01 -5.59
C LEU A 79 8.20 4.07 -4.57
N LEU A 80 9.14 4.73 -3.89
CA LEU A 80 8.85 5.72 -2.85
C LEU A 80 7.94 6.87 -3.32
N PRO A 81 8.19 7.53 -4.47
CA PRO A 81 7.32 8.59 -4.99
C PRO A 81 5.86 8.14 -5.18
N VAL A 82 5.65 6.88 -5.56
CA VAL A 82 4.31 6.30 -5.76
C VAL A 82 3.69 5.85 -4.42
N ALA A 83 4.49 5.36 -3.48
CA ALA A 83 3.99 4.95 -2.17
C ALA A 83 3.53 6.15 -1.32
N ILE A 84 4.18 7.31 -1.44
CA ILE A 84 3.78 8.54 -0.75
C ILE A 84 2.38 8.99 -1.19
N SER A 85 2.00 8.80 -2.46
CA SER A 85 0.66 9.17 -2.94
C SER A 85 -0.47 8.33 -2.32
N LEU A 86 -0.17 7.26 -1.56
CA LEU A 86 -1.18 6.55 -0.77
C LEU A 86 -1.85 7.44 0.27
N PHE A 87 -1.13 8.46 0.73
CA PHE A 87 -1.57 9.41 1.75
C PHE A 87 -2.27 10.64 1.16
N ASP A 88 -2.41 10.71 -0.17
CA ASP A 88 -3.14 11.81 -0.80
C ASP A 88 -4.62 11.79 -0.33
N PRO A 89 -5.19 12.97 0.00
CA PRO A 89 -6.58 13.06 0.40
C PRO A 89 -7.49 12.72 -0.78
N VAL A 90 -8.68 12.19 -0.46
CA VAL A 90 -9.71 11.83 -1.44
C VAL A 90 -11.02 12.57 -1.18
N PRO A 91 -11.84 12.82 -2.22
CA PRO A 91 -13.19 13.34 -2.03
C PRO A 91 -13.98 12.50 -1.02
N GLY A 92 -14.63 13.16 -0.06
CA GLY A 92 -15.44 12.52 0.98
C GLY A 92 -14.68 12.09 2.24
N GLU A 93 -13.35 12.20 2.30
CA GLU A 93 -12.57 11.82 3.49
C GLU A 93 -12.97 12.62 4.74
N GLY A 94 -13.12 13.94 4.60
CA GLY A 94 -13.56 14.79 5.71
C GLY A 94 -14.97 14.47 6.22
N GLU A 95 -15.87 14.07 5.32
CA GLU A 95 -17.23 13.64 5.69
C GLU A 95 -17.21 12.29 6.42
N ALA A 96 -16.37 11.35 5.95
CA ALA A 96 -16.16 10.07 6.61
C ALA A 96 -15.62 10.24 8.04
N VAL A 97 -14.65 11.15 8.23
CA VAL A 97 -14.14 11.47 9.57
C VAL A 97 -15.21 12.13 10.43
N ALA A 98 -15.93 13.12 9.91
CA ALA A 98 -17.00 13.81 10.64
C ALA A 98 -18.15 12.86 11.06
N ALA A 99 -18.42 11.82 10.28
CA ALA A 99 -19.41 10.79 10.57
C ALA A 99 -18.88 9.66 11.49
N GLY A 100 -17.61 9.71 11.91
CA GLY A 100 -16.98 8.67 12.73
C GLY A 100 -16.71 7.37 11.97
N VAL A 101 -16.70 7.41 10.64
CA VAL A 101 -16.35 6.25 9.80
C VAL A 101 -14.85 5.95 9.89
N ALA A 102 -14.04 7.00 9.94
CA ALA A 102 -12.60 6.94 10.20
C ALA A 102 -12.25 7.89 11.34
N ALA A 103 -11.24 7.57 12.14
CA ALA A 103 -10.83 8.37 13.29
C ALA A 103 -10.13 9.69 12.90
N ALA A 104 -9.47 9.73 11.74
CA ALA A 104 -8.75 10.88 11.22
C ALA A 104 -8.54 10.77 9.70
N PRO A 105 -8.15 11.85 9.00
CA PRO A 105 -7.68 11.78 7.62
C PRO A 105 -6.43 10.88 7.52
N PHE A 106 -6.27 10.18 6.39
CA PHE A 106 -5.18 9.22 6.25
C PHE A 106 -3.80 9.87 6.14
N ASP A 107 -3.72 11.10 5.65
CA ASP A 107 -2.47 11.88 5.58
C ASP A 107 -1.78 12.08 6.94
N THR A 108 -2.56 12.05 8.04
CA THR A 108 -2.04 12.12 9.41
C THR A 108 -1.14 10.94 9.78
N CYS A 109 -1.23 9.83 9.05
CA CYS A 109 -0.38 8.65 9.21
C CYS A 109 0.97 8.76 8.49
N LEU A 110 1.15 9.72 7.58
CA LEU A 110 2.37 9.87 6.78
C LEU A 110 3.65 10.02 7.65
N PRO A 111 3.67 10.81 8.73
CA PRO A 111 4.86 10.90 9.61
C PRO A 111 5.23 9.55 10.25
N THR A 112 4.24 8.76 10.66
CA THR A 112 4.48 7.44 11.24
C THR A 112 5.00 6.48 10.18
N TRP A 113 4.40 6.47 8.99
CA TRP A 113 4.83 5.61 7.88
C TRP A 113 6.24 5.97 7.39
N THR A 114 6.55 7.26 7.22
CA THR A 114 7.91 7.72 6.84
C THR A 114 8.96 7.32 7.88
N GLY A 115 8.61 7.36 9.18
CA GLY A 115 9.45 6.80 10.25
C GLY A 115 9.73 5.31 10.07
N ARG A 116 8.71 4.51 9.76
CA ARG A 116 8.88 3.07 9.50
C ARG A 116 9.81 2.79 8.32
N VAL A 117 9.65 3.52 7.22
CA VAL A 117 10.54 3.39 6.05
C VAL A 117 11.98 3.71 6.44
N ARG A 118 12.18 4.80 7.19
CA ARG A 118 13.51 5.22 7.65
C ARG A 118 14.17 4.16 8.52
N ASP A 119 13.44 3.64 9.49
CA ASP A 119 13.95 2.61 10.39
C ASP A 119 14.25 1.31 9.63
N ARG A 120 13.46 0.99 8.60
CA ARG A 120 13.62 -0.24 7.82
C ARG A 120 14.80 -0.22 6.86
N PHE A 121 14.93 0.86 6.09
CA PHE A 121 15.87 0.94 4.96
C PHE A 121 17.06 1.86 5.22
N GLY A 122 17.03 2.66 6.29
CA GLY A 122 18.06 3.67 6.58
C GLY A 122 18.03 4.85 5.60
N VAL A 123 16.90 5.08 4.93
CA VAL A 123 16.68 6.16 3.96
C VAL A 123 15.68 7.14 4.53
N ASP A 124 15.89 8.45 4.37
CA ASP A 124 14.91 9.45 4.78
C ASP A 124 13.95 9.79 3.64
N PRO A 125 12.69 9.31 3.64
CA PRO A 125 11.74 9.58 2.57
C PRO A 125 11.17 11.02 2.62
N SER A 126 11.54 11.82 3.63
CA SER A 126 10.98 13.17 3.82
C SER A 126 11.27 14.14 2.67
N CYS A 127 12.35 13.89 1.91
CA CYS A 127 12.74 14.68 0.75
C CYS A 127 12.14 14.17 -0.57
N THR A 128 11.47 13.02 -0.57
CA THR A 128 10.92 12.42 -1.79
C THR A 128 9.61 13.10 -2.16
N ALA A 129 9.55 13.68 -3.36
CA ALA A 129 8.32 14.23 -3.89
C ALA A 129 7.40 13.10 -4.38
N PRO A 130 6.07 13.18 -4.15
CA PRO A 130 5.13 12.21 -4.70
C PRO A 130 5.09 12.29 -6.24
N SER A 131 4.90 11.15 -6.89
CA SER A 131 4.70 11.08 -8.34
C SER A 131 3.33 11.65 -8.72
N PRO A 132 3.24 12.64 -9.63
CA PRO A 132 1.97 13.05 -10.22
C PRO A 132 1.52 12.05 -11.30
N PRO A 133 0.20 11.92 -11.57
CA PRO A 133 -0.93 12.53 -10.87
C PRO A 133 -1.35 11.74 -9.60
N ASN A 134 -2.34 12.24 -8.85
CA ASN A 134 -2.80 11.65 -7.58
C ASN A 134 -3.18 10.17 -7.80
N GLY A 135 -2.36 9.25 -7.27
CA GLY A 135 -2.50 7.81 -7.49
C GLY A 135 -3.79 7.19 -6.93
N ARG A 136 -4.61 7.95 -6.19
CA ARG A 136 -5.92 7.52 -5.69
C ARG A 136 -7.08 7.88 -6.61
N GLN A 137 -6.94 8.91 -7.44
CA GLN A 137 -7.98 9.36 -8.37
C GLN A 137 -7.66 9.04 -9.83
N ASP A 138 -6.38 9.04 -10.16
CA ASP A 138 -5.90 8.78 -11.51
C ASP A 138 -5.29 7.38 -11.60
N ARG A 139 -5.47 6.75 -12.76
CA ARG A 139 -4.90 5.44 -13.09
C ARG A 139 -3.76 5.63 -14.09
N SER A 140 -2.70 4.87 -13.90
CA SER A 140 -1.62 4.71 -14.85
C SER A 140 -2.09 3.95 -16.10
N PRO A 141 -1.34 4.06 -17.21
CA PRO A 141 -1.60 3.27 -18.42
C PRO A 141 -1.58 1.75 -18.20
N ALA A 142 -0.94 1.26 -17.13
CA ALA A 142 -0.87 -0.18 -16.82
C ALA A 142 -2.20 -0.75 -16.30
N PHE A 143 -3.10 0.08 -15.77
CA PHE A 143 -4.36 -0.37 -15.19
C PHE A 143 -5.30 -1.03 -16.20
N ALA A 144 -5.44 -0.46 -17.41
CA ALA A 144 -6.41 -0.97 -18.38
C ALA A 144 -6.08 -2.41 -18.85
N PRO A 145 -4.83 -2.73 -19.25
CA PRO A 145 -4.43 -4.11 -19.53
C PRO A 145 -4.59 -5.06 -18.34
N LEU A 146 -4.27 -4.60 -17.12
CA LEU A 146 -4.46 -5.38 -15.90
C LEU A 146 -5.94 -5.75 -15.69
N LEU A 147 -6.84 -4.76 -15.80
CA LEU A 147 -8.27 -4.97 -15.62
C LEU A 147 -8.86 -5.90 -16.69
N GLU A 148 -8.42 -5.76 -17.95
CA GLU A 148 -8.79 -6.68 -19.03
C GLU A 148 -8.39 -8.11 -18.66
N ARG A 149 -7.17 -8.31 -18.17
CA ARG A 149 -6.67 -9.63 -17.75
C ARG A 149 -7.46 -10.20 -16.57
N MET A 150 -7.75 -9.39 -15.54
CA MET A 150 -8.54 -9.83 -14.38
C MET A 150 -9.96 -10.26 -14.76
N ARG A 151 -10.51 -9.69 -15.84
CA ARG A 151 -11.86 -9.97 -16.33
C ARG A 151 -11.93 -11.04 -17.41
N GLU A 152 -10.80 -11.59 -17.85
CA GLU A 152 -10.76 -12.54 -18.97
C GLU A 152 -11.73 -13.70 -18.77
N VAL A 153 -11.68 -14.37 -17.60
CA VAL A 153 -12.57 -15.51 -17.31
C VAL A 153 -14.03 -15.08 -17.25
N PHE A 154 -14.33 -13.95 -16.63
CA PHE A 154 -15.69 -13.39 -16.58
C PHE A 154 -16.22 -13.04 -17.98
N ALA A 155 -15.35 -12.53 -18.85
CA ALA A 155 -15.70 -12.15 -20.22
C ALA A 155 -16.01 -13.35 -21.12
N LEU A 156 -15.54 -14.56 -20.77
CA LEU A 156 -15.85 -15.79 -21.50
C LEU A 156 -17.33 -16.18 -21.35
N ASP A 157 -17.90 -16.04 -20.16
CA ASP A 157 -19.32 -16.27 -19.90
C ASP A 157 -19.83 -15.38 -18.75
N PRO A 158 -20.39 -14.20 -19.07
CA PRO A 158 -20.94 -13.28 -18.07
C PRO A 158 -22.17 -13.82 -17.32
N THR A 159 -22.74 -14.95 -17.76
CA THR A 159 -23.95 -15.55 -17.16
C THR A 159 -23.64 -16.75 -16.28
N ALA A 160 -22.38 -17.22 -16.26
CA ALA A 160 -21.94 -18.32 -15.41
C ALA A 160 -21.96 -17.95 -13.92
N THR A 161 -22.31 -18.93 -13.08
CA THR A 161 -22.22 -18.84 -11.62
C THR A 161 -20.98 -19.58 -11.14
N TRP A 162 -20.12 -18.92 -10.37
CA TRP A 162 -18.86 -19.43 -9.84
C TRP A 162 -18.84 -19.42 -8.32
#